data_AF-A0A7Z9Y0N9-F1
#
_entry.id   AF-A0A7Z9Y0N9-F1
#
_cell.length_a   1.000
_cell.length_b   1.000
_cell.length_c   1.000
_cell.angle_alpha   90.00
_cell.angle_beta   90.00
_cell.angle_gamma   90.00
#
_symmetry.space_group_name_H-M   'P 1'
#
loop_
_entity.id
_entity.type
_entity.pdbx_description
1 polymer ?
#
loop_
_entity_poly.entity_id
_entity_poly.type
_entity_poly.pdbx_seq_one_letter_code
_entity_poly.pdbx_strand_id
1 'polypeptide(L)'
;SLSLPITELIVLHFSHPDARLQQALHKLAAEFNSGQYGERLLRLRFQPLSTPNQTIHDIYDETDANTAWEAINDLIIQLKTEQRTLHICISGGRRILGLLTMSAAMLHFGHQDVLWHMYSSAELRQAADEGALMHLPPGAEFRLIRVPMMPWGSYFPALRQMTRPTAGAADVLAGPRAWLDGAEYARARQVIERLTERQRDVLAAFAAGLNPQRVAEKLFISIKTVDSHKTVILAECRNAWALPDDDWLDYHFLAEKFGAWFNLAD
;
A
#
# COMPACT_ATOMS: atom_id res chain seq x y z
N SER A 1 2.52 25.63 5.57
CA SER A 1 1.30 24.83 5.68
C SER A 1 0.92 24.75 7.15
N LEU A 2 -0.17 25.40 7.56
CA LEU A 2 -0.63 25.38 8.96
C LEU A 2 -1.05 23.94 9.30
N SER A 3 -0.28 23.26 10.15
CA SER A 3 -0.65 21.95 10.67
C SER A 3 -1.93 22.11 11.49
N LEU A 4 -3.04 21.54 11.02
CA LEU A 4 -4.27 21.47 11.80
C LEU A 4 -3.96 20.81 13.14
N PRO A 5 -4.46 21.35 14.27
CA PRO A 5 -4.21 20.76 15.58
C PRO A 5 -4.80 19.35 15.65
N ILE A 6 -4.05 18.40 16.21
CA ILE A 6 -4.55 17.05 16.48
C ILE A 6 -5.60 17.17 17.59
N THR A 7 -6.82 16.68 17.34
CA THR A 7 -7.97 16.80 18.25
C THR A 7 -8.40 15.46 18.86
N GLU A 8 -7.96 14.35 18.29
CA GLU A 8 -8.24 13.00 18.77
C GLU A 8 -7.03 12.09 18.57
N LEU A 9 -6.75 11.25 19.57
CA LEU A 9 -5.79 10.16 19.54
C LEU A 9 -6.55 8.85 19.63
N ILE A 10 -6.44 8.01 18.59
CA ILE A 10 -7.00 6.66 18.57
C ILE A 10 -5.86 5.66 18.74
N VAL A 11 -5.95 4.82 19.76
CA VAL A 11 -4.97 3.78 20.06
C VAL A 11 -5.57 2.43 19.70
N LEU A 12 -5.00 1.81 18.66
CA LEU A 12 -5.36 0.46 18.25
C LEU A 12 -4.68 -0.57 19.14
N HIS A 13 -5.43 -1.58 19.59
CA HIS A 13 -4.91 -2.66 20.42
C HIS A 13 -5.66 -3.98 20.14
N PHE A 14 -5.06 -5.11 20.49
CA PHE A 14 -5.76 -6.40 20.41
C PHE A 14 -6.94 -6.47 21.39
N SER A 15 -8.01 -7.18 21.02
CA SER A 15 -9.27 -7.21 21.76
C SER A 15 -9.17 -7.80 23.17
N HIS A 16 -8.17 -8.67 23.39
CA HIS A 16 -7.91 -9.28 24.69
C HIS A 16 -6.55 -8.84 25.20
N PRO A 17 -6.47 -7.69 25.87
CA PRO A 17 -5.21 -7.19 26.39
C PRO A 17 -4.72 -8.09 27.52
N ASP A 18 -3.46 -8.51 27.44
CA ASP A 18 -2.76 -9.14 28.55
C ASP A 18 -2.51 -8.12 29.68
N ALA A 19 -2.02 -8.59 30.84
CA ALA A 19 -1.81 -7.72 31.99
C ALA A 19 -0.87 -6.54 31.67
N ARG A 20 0.14 -6.77 30.82
CA ARG A 20 1.10 -5.74 30.40
C ARG A 20 0.41 -4.67 29.55
N LEU A 21 -0.38 -5.05 28.55
CA LEU A 21 -1.13 -4.14 27.70
C LEU A 21 -2.20 -3.40 28.51
N GLN A 22 -2.94 -4.07 29.40
CA GLN A 22 -3.90 -3.41 30.29
C GLN A 22 -3.23 -2.31 31.13
N GLN A 23 -2.07 -2.59 31.72
CA GLN A 23 -1.32 -1.61 32.48
C GLN A 23 -0.85 -0.44 31.60
N ALA A 24 -0.39 -0.70 30.38
CA ALA A 24 0.01 0.33 29.44
C ALA A 24 -1.16 1.24 29.03
N LEU A 25 -2.33 0.65 28.73
CA LEU A 25 -3.55 1.41 28.41
C LEU A 25 -4.00 2.26 29.61
N HIS A 26 -3.91 1.73 30.83
CA HIS A 26 -4.26 2.47 32.05
C HIS A 26 -3.30 3.65 32.30
N LYS A 27 -1.98 3.43 32.18
CA LYS A 27 -0.98 4.50 32.28
C LYS A 27 -1.22 5.59 31.24
N LEU A 28 -1.49 5.21 29.99
CA LEU A 28 -1.80 6.19 28.95
C LEU A 28 -3.09 6.93 29.24
N ALA A 29 -4.15 6.26 29.70
CA ALA A 29 -5.42 6.91 30.05
C ALA A 29 -5.25 7.95 31.17
N ALA A 30 -4.37 7.70 32.14
CA ALA A 30 -4.10 8.62 33.24
C ALA A 30 -3.47 9.96 32.79
N GLU A 31 -2.84 9.99 31.61
CA GLU A 31 -2.34 11.23 31.00
C GLU A 31 -3.44 12.10 30.39
N PHE A 32 -4.66 11.55 30.26
CA PHE A 32 -5.79 12.20 29.60
C PHE A 32 -6.91 12.49 30.61
N ASN A 33 -6.87 13.66 31.21
CA ASN A 33 -7.89 14.09 32.18
C ASN A 33 -9.05 14.78 31.47
N SER A 34 -10.25 14.19 31.54
CA SER A 34 -11.50 14.79 31.02
C SER A 34 -11.42 15.27 29.55
N GLY A 35 -10.68 14.56 28.69
CA GLY A 35 -10.52 14.91 27.27
C GLY A 35 -9.45 15.95 26.98
N GLN A 36 -8.52 16.16 27.92
CA GLN A 36 -7.34 17.02 27.75
C GLN A 36 -6.06 16.21 27.95
N TYR A 37 -5.02 16.57 27.20
CA TYR A 37 -3.65 16.11 27.38
C TYR A 37 -2.78 17.32 27.71
N GLY A 38 -2.40 17.47 28.98
CA GLY A 38 -1.90 18.74 29.51
C GLY A 38 -2.90 19.87 29.21
N GLU A 39 -2.42 20.97 28.63
CA GLU A 39 -3.25 22.13 28.25
C GLU A 39 -3.98 21.97 26.91
N ARG A 40 -3.83 20.83 26.22
CA ARG A 40 -4.40 20.62 24.88
C ARG A 40 -5.71 19.86 24.95
N LEU A 41 -6.73 20.36 24.25
CA LEU A 41 -7.97 19.61 24.03
C LEU A 41 -7.68 18.46 23.04
N LEU A 42 -7.48 17.26 23.58
CA LEU A 42 -7.15 16.06 22.83
C LEU A 42 -7.90 14.88 23.42
N ARG A 43 -8.86 14.33 22.67
CA ARG A 43 -9.64 13.17 23.10
C ARG A 43 -8.84 11.90 22.90
N LEU A 44 -8.85 11.01 23.88
CA LEU A 44 -8.29 9.66 23.76
C LEU A 44 -9.41 8.65 23.54
N ARG A 45 -9.22 7.78 22.54
CA ARG A 45 -10.09 6.63 22.28
C ARG A 45 -9.24 5.38 22.13
N PHE A 46 -9.60 4.33 22.87
CA PHE A 46 -9.06 2.99 22.66
C PHE A 46 -9.95 2.24 21.69
N GLN A 47 -9.35 1.65 20.65
CA GLN A 47 -10.05 0.90 19.63
C GLN A 47 -9.51 -0.53 19.58
N PRO A 48 -10.28 -1.52 20.07
CA PRO A 48 -9.91 -2.91 19.91
C PRO A 48 -9.96 -3.31 18.42
N LEU A 49 -9.02 -4.17 18.03
CA LEU A 49 -8.98 -4.81 16.72
C LEU A 49 -10.01 -5.95 16.69
N SER A 50 -11.17 -5.64 16.15
CA SER A 50 -12.27 -6.59 15.97
C SER A 50 -13.06 -6.27 14.71
N THR A 51 -13.55 -7.30 14.04
CA THR A 51 -14.60 -7.19 13.03
C THR A 51 -15.95 -7.55 13.67
N PRO A 52 -17.10 -7.31 13.02
CA PRO A 52 -18.42 -7.71 13.55
C PRO A 52 -18.52 -9.20 13.89
N ASN A 53 -17.70 -10.04 13.25
CA ASN A 53 -17.76 -11.49 13.36
C ASN A 53 -16.62 -12.10 14.18
N GLN A 54 -15.55 -11.33 14.48
CA GLN A 54 -14.34 -11.90 15.07
C GLN A 54 -13.56 -10.89 15.93
N THR A 55 -13.16 -11.32 17.11
CA THR A 55 -12.19 -10.61 17.98
C THR A 55 -10.78 -11.13 17.73
N ILE A 56 -9.80 -10.23 17.72
CA ILE A 56 -8.40 -10.59 17.44
C ILE A 56 -7.60 -10.56 18.74
N HIS A 57 -7.09 -11.72 19.14
CA HIS A 57 -6.19 -11.84 20.29
C HIS A 57 -4.76 -11.46 19.91
N ASP A 58 -4.33 -11.92 18.75
CA ASP A 58 -2.98 -11.77 18.22
C ASP A 58 -2.99 -12.14 16.72
N ILE A 59 -1.83 -12.15 16.07
CA ILE A 59 -1.65 -12.59 14.68
C ILE A 59 -0.71 -13.79 14.64
N TYR A 60 -1.26 -14.97 14.33
CA TYR A 60 -0.52 -16.22 14.20
C TYR A 60 -0.45 -16.71 12.75
N ASP A 61 -1.44 -16.41 11.93
CA ASP A 61 -1.57 -16.88 10.56
C ASP A 61 -2.15 -15.82 9.60
N GLU A 62 -2.36 -16.20 8.35
CA GLU A 62 -2.95 -15.33 7.32
C GLU A 62 -4.40 -14.92 7.65
N THR A 63 -5.16 -15.76 8.35
CA THR A 63 -6.54 -15.46 8.73
C THR A 63 -6.56 -14.32 9.73
N ASP A 64 -5.74 -14.40 10.78
CA ASP A 64 -5.62 -13.32 11.77
C ASP A 64 -5.13 -12.02 11.13
N ALA A 65 -4.17 -12.12 10.20
CA ALA A 65 -3.63 -10.96 9.49
C ALA A 65 -4.70 -10.28 8.62
N ASN A 66 -5.52 -11.06 7.91
CA ASN A 66 -6.63 -10.55 7.11
C ASN A 66 -7.69 -9.88 7.99
N THR A 67 -8.10 -10.52 9.09
CA THR A 67 -9.07 -9.94 10.03
C THR A 67 -8.54 -8.64 10.65
N ALA A 68 -7.24 -8.57 10.98
CA ALA A 68 -6.63 -7.35 11.51
C ALA A 68 -6.58 -6.24 10.47
N TRP A 69 -6.25 -6.59 9.23
CA TRP A 69 -6.26 -5.66 8.11
C TRP A 69 -7.68 -5.10 7.88
N GLU A 70 -8.70 -5.96 7.88
CA GLU A 70 -10.11 -5.56 7.72
C GLU A 70 -10.53 -4.57 8.81
N ALA A 71 -10.25 -4.87 10.08
CA ALA A 71 -10.58 -3.98 11.20
C ALA A 71 -9.89 -2.61 11.07
N ILE A 72 -8.64 -2.58 10.63
CA ILE A 72 -7.89 -1.32 10.40
C ILE A 72 -8.47 -0.56 9.20
N ASN A 73 -8.75 -1.27 8.10
CA ASN A 73 -9.28 -0.71 6.87
C ASN A 73 -10.66 -0.08 7.11
N ASP A 74 -11.53 -0.76 7.84
CA ASP A 74 -12.87 -0.26 8.21
C ASP A 74 -12.79 1.02 9.04
N LEU A 75 -11.89 1.05 10.03
CA LEU A 75 -11.66 2.25 10.83
C LEU A 75 -11.18 3.42 9.95
N ILE A 76 -10.23 3.18 9.05
CA ILE A 76 -9.74 4.21 8.15
C ILE A 76 -10.88 4.70 7.25
N ILE A 77 -11.66 3.81 6.64
CA ILE A 77 -12.82 4.16 5.80
C ILE A 77 -13.83 5.01 6.59
N GLN A 78 -14.14 4.62 7.83
CA GLN A 78 -15.04 5.37 8.70
C GLN A 78 -14.51 6.80 8.90
N LEU A 79 -13.26 6.95 9.36
CA LEU A 79 -12.67 8.25 9.64
C LEU A 79 -12.55 9.12 8.38
N LYS A 80 -12.24 8.52 7.22
CA LYS A 80 -12.23 9.25 5.94
C LYS A 80 -13.63 9.68 5.50
N THR A 81 -14.66 8.89 5.78
CA THR A 81 -16.06 9.25 5.51
C THR A 81 -16.50 10.45 6.37
N GLU A 82 -16.00 10.53 7.60
CA GLU A 82 -16.12 11.69 8.48
C GLU A 82 -15.22 12.88 8.10
N GLN A 83 -14.56 12.82 6.93
CA GLN A 83 -13.65 13.86 6.41
C GLN A 83 -12.47 14.18 7.34
N ARG A 84 -12.00 13.20 8.13
CA ARG A 84 -10.84 13.37 9.01
C ARG A 84 -9.53 13.35 8.24
N THR A 85 -8.59 14.18 8.68
CA THR A 85 -7.17 14.09 8.31
C THR A 85 -6.47 13.14 9.26
N LEU A 86 -5.78 12.14 8.72
CA LEU A 86 -5.19 11.04 9.48
C LEU A 86 -3.68 11.22 9.61
N HIS A 87 -3.20 11.22 10.86
CA HIS A 87 -1.78 11.10 11.19
C HIS A 87 -1.61 9.77 11.93
N ILE A 88 -1.00 8.78 11.29
CA ILE A 88 -0.88 7.43 11.84
C ILE A 88 0.57 7.17 12.22
N CYS A 89 0.83 6.69 13.44
CA CYS A 89 2.16 6.28 13.89
C CYS A 89 2.25 4.75 13.97
N ILE A 90 3.21 4.16 13.25
CA ILE A 90 3.38 2.69 13.13
C ILE A 90 4.56 2.12 13.94
N SER A 91 5.16 2.92 14.83
CA SER A 91 6.30 2.45 15.64
C SER A 91 5.92 1.58 16.84
N GLY A 92 4.66 1.57 17.24
CA GLY A 92 4.17 0.82 18.40
C GLY A 92 3.60 -0.56 18.03
N GLY A 93 3.54 -1.44 19.03
CA GLY A 93 2.90 -2.76 18.88
C GLY A 93 3.71 -3.77 18.07
N ARG A 94 3.02 -4.76 17.51
CA ARG A 94 3.64 -5.81 16.68
C ARG A 94 4.02 -5.25 15.32
N ARG A 95 5.21 -5.55 14.83
CA ARG A 95 5.73 -5.06 13.54
C ARG A 95 4.75 -5.32 12.38
N ILE A 96 4.10 -6.48 12.39
CA ILE A 96 3.11 -6.84 11.37
C ILE A 96 1.91 -5.89 11.34
N LEU A 97 1.44 -5.37 12.49
CA LEU A 97 0.36 -4.37 12.51
C LEU A 97 0.79 -3.07 11.80
N GLY A 98 2.04 -2.67 11.92
CA GLY A 98 2.58 -1.53 11.17
C GLY A 98 2.53 -1.75 9.66
N LEU A 99 2.85 -2.97 9.19
CA LEU A 99 2.76 -3.34 7.78
C LEU A 99 1.31 -3.36 7.27
N LEU A 100 0.39 -3.96 8.02
CA LEU A 100 -1.04 -4.01 7.68
C LEU A 100 -1.66 -2.60 7.67
N THR A 101 -1.28 -1.77 8.64
CA THR A 101 -1.73 -0.38 8.70
C THR A 101 -1.20 0.42 7.52
N MET A 102 0.07 0.23 7.14
CA MET A 102 0.65 0.90 5.98
C MET A 102 -0.07 0.50 4.69
N SER A 103 -0.38 -0.79 4.48
CA SER A 103 -1.06 -1.24 3.27
C SER A 103 -2.49 -0.69 3.16
N ALA A 104 -3.25 -0.67 4.26
CA ALA A 104 -4.57 -0.02 4.29
C ALA A 104 -4.49 1.50 4.08
N ALA A 105 -3.51 2.17 4.72
CA ALA A 105 -3.28 3.60 4.56
C ALA A 105 -2.99 4.00 3.11
N MET A 106 -2.16 3.25 2.40
CA MET A 106 -1.83 3.50 0.99
C MET A 106 -3.06 3.56 0.08
N LEU A 107 -4.12 2.83 0.42
CA LEU A 107 -5.35 2.77 -0.37
C LEU A 107 -6.30 3.94 -0.09
N HIS A 108 -6.27 4.53 1.11
CA HIS A 108 -7.29 5.47 1.57
C HIS A 108 -6.77 6.88 1.89
N PHE A 109 -5.45 7.05 2.02
CA PHE A 109 -4.85 8.34 2.33
C PHE A 109 -5.16 9.39 1.24
N GLY A 110 -5.45 10.60 1.70
CA GLY A 110 -5.47 11.83 0.93
C GLY A 110 -4.15 12.60 1.06
N HIS A 111 -4.03 13.72 0.35
CA HIS A 111 -2.79 14.51 0.31
C HIS A 111 -2.36 15.11 1.65
N GLN A 112 -3.29 15.24 2.60
CA GLN A 112 -3.02 15.80 3.93
C GLN A 112 -2.72 14.72 4.98
N ASP A 113 -2.92 13.45 4.65
CA ASP A 113 -2.67 12.35 5.59
C ASP A 113 -1.18 12.03 5.66
N VAL A 114 -0.71 11.57 6.82
CA VAL A 114 0.70 11.31 7.06
C VAL A 114 0.91 10.03 7.87
N LEU A 115 1.81 9.18 7.39
CA LEU A 115 2.32 8.04 8.14
C LEU A 115 3.65 8.43 8.81
N TRP A 116 3.75 8.17 10.10
CA TRP A 116 4.87 8.50 10.96
C TRP A 116 5.54 7.24 11.50
N HIS A 117 6.86 7.30 11.59
CA HIS A 117 7.68 6.42 12.38
C HIS A 117 8.40 7.24 13.44
N MET A 118 8.12 6.96 14.71
CA MET A 118 8.92 7.42 15.84
C MET A 118 10.26 6.68 15.88
N TYR A 119 11.33 7.46 15.88
CA TYR A 119 12.67 7.03 16.24
C TYR A 119 13.00 7.53 17.64
N SER A 120 13.49 6.61 18.48
CA SER A 120 14.04 6.90 19.81
C SER A 120 15.36 6.14 19.96
N SER A 121 16.38 6.80 20.54
CA SER A 121 17.66 6.15 20.85
C SER A 121 17.47 4.93 21.76
N ALA A 122 18.48 4.06 21.83
CA ALA A 122 18.39 2.84 22.65
C ALA A 122 18.28 3.20 24.14
N GLU A 123 19.04 4.22 24.57
CA GLU A 123 19.06 4.76 25.92
C GLU A 123 17.69 5.32 26.31
N LEU A 124 17.06 6.08 25.40
CA LEU A 124 15.74 6.63 25.63
C LEU A 124 14.66 5.53 25.70
N ARG A 125 14.76 4.50 24.86
CA ARG A 125 13.84 3.35 24.90
C ARG A 125 13.96 2.58 26.20
N GLN A 126 15.19 2.39 26.70
CA GLN A 126 15.42 1.73 27.99
C GLN A 126 14.92 2.57 29.16
N ALA A 127 15.16 3.89 29.14
CA ALA A 127 14.67 4.79 30.18
C ALA A 127 13.13 4.89 30.21
N ALA A 128 12.48 4.72 29.05
CA ALA A 128 11.03 4.73 28.92
C ALA A 128 10.37 3.36 29.12
N ASP A 129 11.14 2.32 29.47
CA ASP A 129 10.61 0.96 29.57
C ASP A 129 9.45 0.88 30.58
N GLU A 130 8.49 0.02 30.25
CA GLU A 130 7.21 -0.11 30.96
C GLU A 130 6.43 1.21 31.17
N GLY A 131 6.71 2.25 30.39
CA GLY A 131 6.09 3.56 30.55
C GLY A 131 6.63 4.33 31.76
N ALA A 132 7.89 4.10 32.15
CA ALA A 132 8.57 4.90 33.18
C ALA A 132 8.75 6.37 32.76
N LEU A 133 8.70 6.65 31.45
CA LEU A 133 8.77 7.99 30.88
C LEU A 133 7.57 8.23 29.94
N MET A 134 6.57 8.96 30.43
CA MET A 134 5.38 9.34 29.65
C MET A 134 5.54 10.67 28.90
N HIS A 135 6.52 11.48 29.32
CA HIS A 135 6.84 12.78 28.73
C HIS A 135 8.34 12.87 28.46
N LEU A 136 8.71 13.18 27.22
CA LEU A 136 10.12 13.29 26.85
C LEU A 136 10.75 14.54 27.48
N PRO A 137 11.95 14.44 28.08
CA PRO A 137 12.66 15.62 28.57
C PRO A 137 13.09 16.51 27.40
N PRO A 138 13.26 17.82 27.63
CA PRO A 138 13.83 18.72 26.63
C PRO A 138 15.18 18.21 26.12
N GLY A 139 15.37 18.15 24.80
CA GLY A 139 16.60 17.66 24.19
C GLY A 139 16.73 16.13 24.10
N ALA A 140 15.69 15.37 24.45
CA ALA A 140 15.67 13.93 24.20
C ALA A 140 15.92 13.60 22.72
N GLU A 141 16.70 12.56 22.46
CA GLU A 141 16.97 12.09 21.09
C GLU A 141 15.77 11.33 20.53
N PHE A 142 14.78 12.10 20.10
CA PHE A 142 13.53 11.64 19.51
C PHE A 142 13.29 12.33 18.18
N ARG A 143 12.84 11.57 17.17
CA ARG A 143 12.46 12.10 15.86
C ARG A 143 11.18 11.46 15.35
N LEU A 144 10.31 12.27 14.78
CA LEU A 144 9.22 11.80 13.92
C LEU A 144 9.71 11.79 12.48
N ILE A 145 9.83 10.60 11.92
CA ILE A 145 10.22 10.37 10.54
C ILE A 145 8.94 10.16 9.73
N ARG A 146 8.71 11.00 8.73
CA ARG A 146 7.63 10.80 7.77
C ARG A 146 7.98 9.61 6.88
N VAL A 147 7.15 8.58 6.89
CA VAL A 147 7.37 7.40 6.03
C VAL A 147 7.02 7.80 4.59
N PRO A 148 7.94 7.62 3.63
CA PRO A 148 7.65 7.88 2.23
C PRO A 148 6.68 6.82 1.72
N MET A 149 5.49 7.24 1.29
CA MET A 149 4.52 6.38 0.65
C MET A 149 3.78 7.16 -0.43
N MET A 150 3.29 6.43 -1.43
CA MET A 150 2.38 6.97 -2.44
C MET A 150 0.93 6.66 -2.03
N PRO A 151 0.08 7.67 -1.77
CA PRO A 151 -1.32 7.46 -1.41
C PRO A 151 -2.13 7.14 -2.68
N TRP A 152 -2.04 5.90 -3.15
CA TRP A 152 -2.71 5.43 -4.38
C TRP A 152 -4.20 5.81 -4.44
N GLY A 153 -4.88 5.80 -3.30
CA GLY A 153 -6.26 6.24 -3.20
C GLY A 153 -6.52 7.64 -3.75
N SER A 154 -5.64 8.61 -3.56
CA SER A 154 -5.83 9.98 -4.07
C SER A 154 -5.63 10.11 -5.57
N TYR A 155 -4.81 9.26 -6.15
CA TYR A 155 -4.55 9.26 -7.59
C TYR A 155 -5.53 8.36 -8.36
N PHE A 156 -6.07 7.33 -7.72
CA PHE A 156 -6.95 6.34 -8.34
C PHE A 156 -8.20 6.09 -7.48
N PRO A 157 -9.24 6.93 -7.59
CA PRO A 157 -10.47 6.81 -6.78
C PRO A 157 -11.17 5.45 -6.93
N ALA A 158 -10.99 4.76 -8.07
CA ALA A 158 -11.49 3.41 -8.29
C ALA A 158 -10.91 2.38 -7.30
N LEU A 159 -9.62 2.52 -6.92
CA LEU A 159 -8.98 1.62 -5.94
C LEU A 159 -9.67 1.69 -4.57
N ARG A 160 -10.05 2.89 -4.12
CA ARG A 160 -10.77 3.06 -2.84
C ARG A 160 -12.13 2.39 -2.82
N GLN A 161 -12.81 2.31 -3.95
CA GLN A 161 -14.14 1.71 -4.04
C GLN A 161 -14.06 0.18 -3.98
N MET A 162 -12.94 -0.39 -4.41
CA MET A 162 -12.71 -1.84 -4.50
C MET A 162 -12.13 -2.45 -3.22
N THR A 163 -11.59 -1.63 -2.32
CA THR A 163 -11.10 -2.04 -1.00
C THR A 163 -12.17 -1.96 0.09
N ARG A 164 -13.42 -1.63 -0.30
CA ARG A 164 -14.55 -1.73 0.61
C ARG A 164 -14.82 -3.21 0.92
N PRO A 165 -15.09 -3.57 2.18
CA PRO A 165 -15.35 -4.95 2.54
C PRO A 165 -16.49 -5.53 1.70
N THR A 166 -16.20 -6.60 0.96
CA THR A 166 -17.21 -7.57 0.51
C THR A 166 -17.20 -8.69 1.53
N ALA A 167 -18.30 -8.84 2.29
CA ALA A 167 -18.39 -9.86 3.31
C ALA A 167 -18.02 -11.25 2.76
N GLY A 168 -17.00 -11.89 3.34
CA GLY A 168 -16.60 -13.27 3.04
C GLY A 168 -15.51 -13.46 1.96
N ALA A 169 -14.79 -12.42 1.54
CA ALA A 169 -13.65 -12.59 0.63
C ALA A 169 -12.41 -13.12 1.38
N ALA A 170 -11.86 -14.26 0.94
CA ALA A 170 -10.68 -14.88 1.55
C ALA A 170 -9.36 -14.15 1.26
N ASP A 171 -9.33 -13.35 0.19
CA ASP A 171 -8.19 -12.50 -0.20
C ASP A 171 -8.68 -11.06 -0.40
N VAL A 172 -8.35 -10.21 0.57
CA VAL A 172 -8.80 -8.82 0.62
C VAL A 172 -8.09 -7.94 -0.43
N LEU A 173 -6.96 -8.42 -0.97
CA LEU A 173 -6.22 -7.76 -2.05
C LEU A 173 -6.62 -8.27 -3.44
N ALA A 174 -7.49 -9.28 -3.53
CA ALA A 174 -7.92 -9.83 -4.82
C ALA A 174 -8.57 -8.77 -5.73
N GLY A 175 -9.41 -7.89 -5.18
CA GLY A 175 -10.04 -6.80 -5.93
C GLY A 175 -9.01 -5.80 -6.50
N PRO A 176 -8.17 -5.19 -5.64
CA PRO A 176 -7.07 -4.33 -6.10
C PRO A 176 -6.13 -5.00 -7.11
N ARG A 177 -5.79 -6.29 -6.92
CA ARG A 177 -4.91 -7.04 -7.82
C ARG A 177 -5.55 -7.27 -9.19
N ALA A 178 -6.80 -7.71 -9.23
CA ALA A 178 -7.56 -7.90 -10.47
C ALA A 178 -7.73 -6.60 -11.26
N TRP A 179 -7.80 -5.43 -10.59
CA TRP A 179 -7.81 -4.15 -11.27
C TRP A 179 -6.45 -3.76 -11.83
N LEU A 180 -5.36 -4.00 -11.11
CA LEU A 180 -4.00 -3.80 -11.64
C LEU A 180 -3.81 -4.64 -12.89
N ASP A 181 -4.23 -5.91 -12.83
CA ASP A 181 -4.21 -6.83 -13.97
C ASP A 181 -5.10 -6.32 -15.12
N GLY A 182 -6.30 -5.79 -14.81
CA GLY A 182 -7.22 -5.20 -15.80
C GLY A 182 -6.70 -3.91 -16.43
N ALA A 183 -6.01 -3.06 -15.68
CA ALA A 183 -5.37 -1.84 -16.18
C ALA A 183 -4.16 -2.18 -17.05
N GLU A 184 -3.36 -3.19 -16.67
CA GLU A 184 -2.31 -3.73 -17.51
C GLU A 184 -2.88 -4.33 -18.80
N TYR A 185 -3.97 -5.09 -18.72
CA TYR A 185 -4.68 -5.64 -19.88
C TYR A 185 -5.21 -4.54 -20.82
N ALA A 186 -5.77 -3.46 -20.27
CA ALA A 186 -6.24 -2.32 -21.07
C ALA A 186 -5.09 -1.60 -21.81
N ARG A 187 -3.94 -1.41 -21.17
CA ARG A 187 -2.74 -0.83 -21.80
C ARG A 187 -2.17 -1.74 -22.88
N ALA A 188 -2.08 -3.05 -22.61
CA ALA A 188 -1.65 -4.04 -23.58
C ALA A 188 -2.57 -4.05 -24.82
N ARG A 189 -3.89 -4.01 -24.60
CA ARG A 189 -4.89 -3.90 -25.66
C ARG A 189 -4.68 -2.66 -26.52
N GLN A 190 -4.48 -1.49 -25.90
CA GLN A 190 -4.24 -0.23 -26.61
C GLN A 190 -3.02 -0.32 -27.55
N VAL A 191 -1.93 -0.95 -27.10
CA VAL A 191 -0.76 -1.18 -27.97
C VAL A 191 -1.14 -2.07 -29.13
N ILE A 192 -1.76 -3.22 -28.88
CA ILE A 192 -2.11 -4.21 -29.92
C ILE A 192 -3.03 -3.61 -30.99
N GLU A 193 -3.99 -2.78 -30.60
CA GLU A 193 -4.91 -2.09 -31.52
C GLU A 193 -4.20 -1.08 -32.44
N ARG A 194 -3.03 -0.57 -32.05
CA ARG A 194 -2.23 0.38 -32.85
C ARG A 194 -1.18 -0.29 -33.73
N LEU A 195 -0.84 -1.55 -33.46
CA LEU A 195 0.15 -2.28 -34.23
C LEU A 195 -0.44 -2.82 -35.53
N THR A 196 0.39 -2.89 -36.58
CA THR A 196 0.07 -3.63 -37.80
C THR A 196 0.08 -5.14 -37.52
N GLU A 197 -0.53 -5.92 -38.41
CA GLU A 197 -0.51 -7.39 -38.31
C GLU A 197 0.91 -7.94 -38.17
N ARG A 198 1.84 -7.43 -38.99
CA ARG A 198 3.23 -7.88 -38.94
C ARG A 198 3.95 -7.50 -37.65
N GLN A 199 3.62 -6.35 -37.07
CA GLN A 199 4.14 -5.94 -35.77
C GLN A 199 3.55 -6.78 -34.64
N ARG A 200 2.29 -7.22 -34.75
CA ARG A 200 1.67 -8.15 -33.80
C ARG A 200 2.33 -9.53 -33.84
N ASP A 201 2.68 -10.05 -35.01
CA ASP A 201 3.44 -11.31 -35.11
C ASP A 201 4.80 -11.22 -34.38
N VAL A 202 5.51 -10.11 -34.58
CA VAL A 202 6.79 -9.82 -33.92
C VAL A 202 6.60 -9.68 -32.41
N LEU A 203 5.56 -8.98 -31.97
CA LEU A 203 5.21 -8.84 -30.56
C LEU A 203 4.87 -10.20 -29.93
N ALA A 204 4.08 -11.04 -30.58
CA ALA A 204 3.73 -12.37 -30.10
C ALA A 204 4.98 -13.27 -29.96
N ALA A 205 5.93 -13.15 -30.89
CA ALA A 205 7.20 -13.87 -30.82
C ALA A 205 8.06 -13.39 -29.63
N PHE A 206 8.12 -12.08 -29.35
CA PHE A 206 8.78 -11.55 -28.15
C PHE A 206 8.04 -11.91 -26.86
N ALA A 207 6.71 -11.90 -26.87
CA ALA A 207 5.87 -12.29 -25.74
C ALA A 207 6.12 -13.76 -25.32
N ALA A 208 6.44 -14.62 -26.27
CA ALA A 208 6.87 -16.00 -26.04
C ALA A 208 8.33 -16.13 -25.52
N GLY A 209 9.01 -15.02 -25.22
CA GLY A 209 10.36 -14.99 -24.67
C GLY A 209 11.49 -15.21 -25.70
N LEU A 210 11.19 -15.10 -27.00
CA LEU A 210 12.22 -15.26 -28.05
C LEU A 210 13.12 -14.02 -28.13
N ASN A 211 14.42 -14.23 -28.31
CA ASN A 211 15.37 -13.14 -28.59
C ASN A 211 15.27 -12.66 -30.05
N PRO A 212 15.85 -11.49 -30.42
CA PRO A 212 15.73 -10.94 -31.78
C PRO A 212 16.15 -11.88 -32.92
N GLN A 213 17.21 -12.68 -32.73
CA GLN A 213 17.64 -13.69 -33.70
C GLN A 213 16.57 -14.78 -33.91
N ARG A 214 16.02 -15.32 -32.81
CA ARG A 214 14.97 -16.34 -32.87
C ARG A 214 13.67 -15.82 -33.45
N VAL A 215 13.34 -14.54 -33.22
CA VAL A 215 12.20 -13.88 -33.88
C VAL A 215 12.41 -13.77 -35.39
N ALA A 216 13.61 -13.36 -35.81
CA ALA A 216 13.98 -13.27 -37.23
C ALA A 216 13.88 -14.65 -37.93
N GLU A 217 14.41 -15.69 -37.29
CA GLU A 217 14.30 -17.09 -37.75
C GLU A 217 12.83 -17.54 -37.85
N LYS A 218 12.05 -17.37 -36.78
CA LYS A 218 10.65 -17.83 -36.70
C LYS A 218 9.75 -17.15 -37.73
N LEU A 219 9.97 -15.87 -37.98
CA LEU A 219 9.14 -15.07 -38.88
C LEU A 219 9.71 -14.97 -40.30
N PHE A 220 10.86 -15.61 -40.59
CA PHE A 220 11.54 -15.55 -41.88
C PHE A 220 11.82 -14.10 -42.35
N ILE A 221 12.31 -13.25 -41.45
CA ILE A 221 12.67 -11.84 -41.75
C ILE A 221 14.10 -11.53 -41.28
N SER A 222 14.66 -10.42 -41.75
CA SER A 222 16.00 -10.00 -41.30
C SER A 222 15.97 -9.47 -39.87
N ILE A 223 17.10 -9.61 -39.13
CA ILE A 223 17.26 -9.02 -37.79
C ILE A 223 17.03 -7.50 -37.82
N LYS A 224 17.49 -6.82 -38.88
CA LYS A 224 17.26 -5.39 -39.08
C LYS A 224 15.77 -5.04 -39.15
N THR A 225 14.98 -5.90 -39.78
CA THR A 225 13.52 -5.75 -39.84
C THR A 225 12.89 -5.96 -38.45
N VAL A 226 13.38 -6.94 -37.69
CA VAL A 226 12.95 -7.16 -36.30
C VAL A 226 13.24 -5.93 -35.43
N ASP A 227 14.43 -5.35 -35.53
CA ASP A 227 14.80 -4.15 -34.75
C ASP A 227 13.94 -2.93 -35.12
N SER A 228 13.62 -2.76 -36.41
CA SER A 228 12.70 -1.72 -36.86
C SER A 228 11.29 -1.91 -36.27
N HIS A 229 10.73 -3.12 -36.31
CA HIS A 229 9.44 -3.41 -35.69
C HIS A 229 9.46 -3.24 -34.17
N LYS A 230 10.51 -3.74 -33.50
CA LYS A 230 10.73 -3.60 -32.06
C LYS A 230 10.74 -2.14 -31.64
N THR A 231 11.37 -1.26 -32.41
CA THR A 231 11.40 0.18 -32.13
C THR A 231 10.00 0.79 -32.11
N VAL A 232 9.17 0.45 -33.09
CA VAL A 232 7.77 0.93 -33.15
C VAL A 232 6.93 0.35 -32.00
N ILE A 233 7.08 -0.94 -31.71
CA ILE A 233 6.37 -1.61 -30.61
C ILE A 233 6.71 -0.95 -29.27
N LEU A 234 7.99 -0.72 -29.00
CA LEU A 234 8.44 -0.09 -27.75
C LEU A 234 8.00 1.38 -27.67
N ALA A 235 7.87 2.09 -28.80
CA ALA A 235 7.31 3.44 -28.82
C ALA A 235 5.82 3.44 -28.41
N GLU A 236 5.02 2.52 -28.95
CA GLU A 236 3.62 2.38 -28.52
C GLU A 236 3.49 1.94 -27.05
N CYS A 237 4.42 1.13 -26.56
CA CYS A 237 4.48 0.79 -25.13
C CYS A 237 4.78 2.01 -24.26
N ARG A 238 5.74 2.87 -24.65
CA ARG A 238 5.99 4.13 -23.93
C ARG A 238 4.74 5.00 -23.87
N ASN A 239 4.00 5.10 -24.97
CA ASN A 239 2.74 5.85 -25.02
C ASN A 239 1.68 5.27 -24.08
N ALA A 240 1.48 3.95 -24.08
CA ALA A 240 0.45 3.29 -23.28
C ALA A 240 0.75 3.26 -21.76
N TRP A 241 2.04 3.18 -21.39
CA TRP A 241 2.47 3.20 -19.99
C TRP A 241 2.95 4.57 -19.50
N ALA A 242 2.88 5.61 -20.33
CA ALA A 242 3.35 6.97 -20.04
C ALA A 242 4.80 6.99 -19.50
N LEU A 243 5.67 6.18 -20.12
CA LEU A 243 7.06 6.03 -19.70
C LEU A 243 7.93 7.17 -20.25
N PRO A 244 8.92 7.67 -19.49
CA PRO A 244 9.93 8.60 -19.98
C PRO A 244 10.70 8.08 -21.21
N ASP A 245 11.18 8.98 -22.06
CA ASP A 245 11.92 8.62 -23.28
C ASP A 245 13.29 7.98 -22.98
N ASP A 246 13.87 8.25 -21.81
CA ASP A 246 15.16 7.73 -21.35
C ASP A 246 15.08 6.34 -20.69
N ASP A 247 13.87 5.80 -20.48
CA ASP A 247 13.71 4.45 -19.97
C ASP A 247 14.14 3.40 -21.01
N TRP A 248 15.10 2.57 -20.59
CA TRP A 248 15.58 1.45 -21.38
C TRP A 248 14.53 0.33 -21.39
N LEU A 249 13.91 0.13 -22.55
CA LEU A 249 12.98 -0.97 -22.77
C LEU A 249 13.58 -1.95 -23.77
N ASP A 250 13.54 -3.24 -23.44
CA ASP A 250 14.04 -4.31 -24.28
C ASP A 250 12.97 -5.38 -24.52
N TYR A 251 13.38 -6.53 -25.07
CA TYR A 251 12.44 -7.61 -25.36
C TYR A 251 11.95 -8.34 -24.09
N HIS A 252 12.64 -8.26 -22.95
CA HIS A 252 12.16 -8.82 -21.68
C HIS A 252 10.96 -8.04 -21.18
N PHE A 253 10.95 -6.72 -21.35
CA PHE A 253 9.77 -5.89 -21.09
C PHE A 253 8.55 -6.37 -21.89
N LEU A 254 8.74 -6.70 -23.18
CA LEU A 254 7.67 -7.23 -24.03
C LEU A 254 7.19 -8.62 -23.58
N ALA A 255 8.12 -9.49 -23.18
CA ALA A 255 7.79 -10.81 -22.62
C ALA A 255 6.95 -10.69 -21.33
N GLU A 256 7.35 -9.80 -20.43
CA GLU A 256 6.64 -9.56 -19.17
C GLU A 256 5.23 -9.01 -19.41
N LYS A 257 5.09 -7.96 -20.23
CA LYS A 257 3.82 -7.25 -20.37
C LYS A 257 2.80 -7.92 -21.29
N PHE A 258 3.24 -8.77 -22.21
CA PHE A 258 2.35 -9.39 -23.21
C PHE A 258 2.30 -10.92 -23.12
N GLY A 259 3.12 -11.57 -22.29
CA GLY A 259 3.12 -13.03 -22.15
C GLY A 259 1.75 -13.59 -21.79
N ALA A 260 1.08 -13.02 -20.80
CA ALA A 260 -0.27 -13.44 -20.40
C ALA A 260 -1.33 -13.19 -21.50
N TRP A 261 -1.17 -12.13 -22.30
CA TRP A 261 -2.09 -11.81 -23.39
C TRP A 261 -2.10 -12.89 -24.47
N PHE A 262 -0.93 -13.34 -24.89
CA PHE A 262 -0.78 -14.32 -25.98
C PHE A 262 -0.88 -15.78 -25.50
N ASN A 263 -0.58 -16.07 -24.23
CA ASN A 263 -0.75 -17.41 -23.65
C ASN A 263 -2.23 -17.80 -23.42
N LEU A 264 -3.18 -16.85 -23.49
CA LEU A 264 -4.62 -17.12 -23.40
C LEU A 264 -5.28 -17.41 -24.77
N ALA A 265 -4.52 -17.32 -25.87
CA ALA A 265 -5.01 -17.45 -27.24
C ALA A 265 -4.56 -18.75 -27.95
N ASP A 266 -3.84 -19.63 -27.25
CA ASP A 266 -3.53 -21.02 -27.64
C ASP A 266 -4.35 -22.00 -26.77
#